data_AF-A0AA41CF81-F1
#
_entry.id   AF-A0AA41CF81-F1
#
_cell.length_a   1.000
_cell.length_b   1.000
_cell.length_c   1.000
_cell.angle_alpha   90.00
_cell.angle_beta   90.00
_cell.angle_gamma   90.00
#
_symmetry.space_group_name_H-M   'P 1'
#
loop_
_entity.id
_entity.type
_entity.pdbx_description
1 polymer ?
#
loop_
_entity_poly.entity_id
_entity_poly.type
_entity_poly.pdbx_seq_one_letter_code
_entity_poly.pdbx_strand_id
1 'polypeptide(L)'
;MQQLNISFEVGLDRRYRDMRECFASCVYSKGLGRVAAAIDVAPSNLSAMLAGDRNLDSTLVEKYMAEFGDTTPAMYWAAKHLQCATTRQQAALAQLPSLVDQLNRLMAEAGKTP
;
A
#
# COMPACT_ATOMS: atom_id res chain seq x y z
N MET A 1 5.22 -28.42 4.63
CA MET A 1 5.04 -27.10 3.99
C MET A 1 3.72 -26.53 4.48
N GLN A 2 3.74 -25.39 5.18
CA GLN A 2 2.52 -24.61 5.43
C GLN A 2 2.35 -23.66 4.24
N GLN A 3 1.20 -23.75 3.58
CA GLN A 3 0.86 -22.86 2.47
C GLN A 3 0.26 -21.57 3.06
N LEU A 4 0.90 -20.44 2.82
CA LEU A 4 0.37 -19.13 3.18
C LEU A 4 -0.61 -18.69 2.09
N ASN A 5 -1.87 -18.46 2.46
CA ASN A 5 -2.85 -17.85 1.58
C ASN A 5 -2.80 -16.33 1.78
N ILE A 6 -2.15 -15.63 0.86
CA ILE A 6 -2.00 -14.16 0.91
C ILE A 6 -3.08 -13.55 0.02
N SER A 7 -3.99 -12.80 0.64
CA SER A 7 -4.96 -11.98 -0.09
C SER A 7 -4.31 -10.63 -0.44
N PHE A 8 -4.17 -10.35 -1.73
CA PHE A 8 -3.59 -9.11 -2.21
C PHE A 8 -4.66 -8.03 -2.36
N GLU A 9 -4.42 -6.85 -1.81
CA GLU A 9 -5.21 -5.67 -2.17
C GLU A 9 -4.91 -5.30 -3.63
N VAL A 10 -5.95 -5.25 -4.45
CA VAL A 10 -5.78 -4.96 -5.88
C VAL A 10 -5.36 -3.52 -6.06
N GLY A 11 -4.27 -3.29 -6.79
CA GLY A 11 -3.76 -1.96 -7.10
C GLY A 11 -2.81 -1.38 -6.06
N LEU A 12 -2.44 -2.12 -5.01
CA LEU A 12 -1.45 -1.67 -4.03
C LEU A 12 -0.10 -1.37 -4.69
N ASP A 13 0.30 -2.15 -5.70
CA ASP A 13 1.49 -1.94 -6.53
C ASP A 13 1.41 -0.66 -7.39
N ARG A 14 0.20 -0.20 -7.71
CA ARG A 14 -0.07 0.99 -8.51
C ARG A 14 -0.30 2.25 -7.66
N ARG A 15 -0.66 2.06 -6.39
CA ARG A 15 -0.91 3.15 -5.43
C ARG A 15 0.37 3.92 -5.07
N TYR A 16 1.52 3.26 -5.15
CA TYR A 16 2.82 3.82 -4.79
C TYR A 16 3.85 3.55 -5.88
N ARG A 17 4.62 4.57 -6.26
CA ARG A 17 5.69 4.50 -7.27
C ARG A 17 6.76 3.50 -6.86
N ASP A 18 7.16 3.55 -5.60
CA ASP A 18 8.17 2.68 -5.03
C ASP A 18 7.89 2.38 -3.54
N MET A 19 8.77 1.57 -2.98
CA MET A 19 8.68 1.15 -1.58
C MET A 19 8.84 2.33 -0.61
N ARG A 20 9.64 3.34 -0.98
CA ARG A 20 9.87 4.51 -0.12
C ARG A 20 8.60 5.34 -0.02
N GLU A 21 7.87 5.53 -1.12
CA GLU A 21 6.58 6.21 -1.12
C GLU A 21 5.53 5.43 -0.31
N CYS A 22 5.46 4.10 -0.48
CA CYS A 22 4.58 3.25 0.33
C CYS A 22 4.88 3.41 1.83
N PHE A 23 6.15 3.30 2.21
CA PHE A 23 6.58 3.45 3.59
C PHE A 23 6.32 4.86 4.14
N ALA A 24 6.57 5.91 3.35
CA ALA A 24 6.27 7.28 3.72
C ALA A 24 4.78 7.48 4.02
N SER A 25 3.90 6.96 3.16
CA SER A 25 2.44 7.00 3.39
C SER A 25 2.05 6.34 4.71
N CYS A 26 2.64 5.17 5.01
CA CYS A 26 2.43 4.46 6.26
C CYS A 26 2.89 5.29 7.47
N VAL A 27 4.11 5.84 7.42
CA VAL A 27 4.70 6.67 8.48
C VAL A 27 3.85 7.92 8.75
N TYR A 28 3.49 8.67 7.71
CA TYR A 28 2.73 9.90 7.87
C TYR A 28 1.31 9.64 8.36
N SER A 29 0.68 8.52 7.98
CA SER A 29 -0.64 8.15 8.50
C SER A 29 -0.68 7.92 10.01
N LYS A 30 0.44 7.51 10.61
CA LYS A 30 0.58 7.25 12.06
C LYS A 30 1.29 8.37 12.83
N GLY A 31 1.80 9.37 12.10
CA GLY A 31 2.55 10.50 12.62
C GLY A 31 4.06 10.25 12.65
N LEU A 32 4.81 11.10 11.94
CA LEU A 32 6.27 11.00 11.78
C LEU A 32 7.01 10.89 13.13
N GLY A 33 6.71 11.76 14.09
CA GLY A 33 7.38 11.78 15.40
C GLY A 33 7.11 10.52 16.22
N ARG A 34 5.87 10.00 16.18
CA ARG A 34 5.49 8.76 16.86
C ARG A 34 6.26 7.58 16.28
N VAL A 35 6.29 7.47 14.95
CA VAL A 35 6.99 6.36 14.27
C VAL A 35 8.48 6.44 14.49
N ALA A 36 9.07 7.64 14.34
CA ALA A 36 10.49 7.87 14.56
C ALA A 36 10.94 7.44 15.96
N ALA A 37 10.20 7.83 17.00
CA ALA A 37 10.48 7.43 18.37
C ALA A 37 10.38 5.91 18.56
N ALA A 38 9.38 5.27 17.97
CA ALA A 38 9.13 3.84 18.17
C ALA A 38 10.18 2.94 17.47
N ILE A 39 10.77 3.38 16.37
CA ILE A 39 11.83 2.63 15.65
C ILE A 39 13.25 3.10 16.00
N ASP A 40 13.40 3.92 17.04
CA ASP A 40 14.65 4.47 17.54
C ASP A 40 15.44 5.27 16.49
N VAL A 41 14.78 6.26 15.88
CA VAL A 41 15.41 7.18 14.92
C VAL A 41 14.97 8.62 15.18
N ALA A 42 15.86 9.59 14.95
CA ALA A 42 15.47 11.00 15.01
C ALA A 42 14.42 11.34 13.93
N PRO A 43 13.36 12.11 14.23
CA PRO A 43 12.31 12.47 13.26
C PRO A 43 12.85 13.15 11.99
N SER A 44 13.85 14.03 12.14
CA SER A 44 14.51 14.70 11.01
C SER A 44 15.26 13.71 10.11
N ASN A 45 15.89 12.70 10.70
CA ASN A 45 16.58 11.66 9.94
C ASN A 45 15.58 10.79 9.16
N LEU A 46 14.49 10.36 9.81
CA LEU A 46 13.44 9.61 9.15
C LEU A 46 12.84 10.41 7.99
N SER A 47 12.53 11.69 8.21
CA SER A 47 12.03 12.58 7.15
C SER A 47 12.96 12.63 5.93
N ALA A 48 14.27 12.79 6.15
CA ALA A 48 15.26 12.83 5.07
C ALA A 48 15.35 11.49 4.31
N MET A 49 15.23 10.36 5.01
CA MET A 49 15.19 9.03 4.38
C MET A 49 13.93 8.84 3.52
N LEU A 50 12.78 9.33 4.00
CA LEU A 50 11.51 9.27 3.28
C LEU A 50 11.48 10.21 2.07
N ALA A 51 12.15 11.36 2.15
CA ALA A 51 12.31 12.30 1.03
C ALA A 51 13.29 11.78 -0.04
N GLY A 52 14.16 10.82 0.32
CA GLY A 52 15.20 10.29 -0.56
C GLY A 52 16.53 11.04 -0.50
N ASP A 53 16.64 12.03 0.40
CA ASP A 53 17.89 12.74 0.69
C ASP A 53 18.88 11.87 1.46
N ARG A 54 18.39 10.80 2.09
CA ARG A 54 19.19 9.77 2.76
C ARG A 54 18.75 8.37 2.36
N ASN A 55 19.66 7.42 2.48
CA ASN A 55 19.35 6.00 2.30
C ASN A 55 18.38 5.53 3.39
N LEU A 56 17.27 4.93 2.96
CA LEU A 56 16.32 4.25 3.83
C LEU A 56 16.81 2.82 4.03
N ASP A 57 17.19 2.49 5.26
CA ASP A 57 17.55 1.13 5.64
C ASP A 57 16.30 0.24 5.73
N SER A 58 16.35 -0.96 5.13
CA SER A 58 15.26 -1.93 5.19
C SER A 58 14.96 -2.38 6.63
N THR A 59 15.95 -2.35 7.53
CA THR A 59 15.74 -2.69 8.94
C THR A 59 14.73 -1.77 9.62
N LEU A 60 14.63 -0.50 9.21
CA LEU A 60 13.64 0.45 9.74
C LEU A 60 12.22 0.10 9.30
N VAL A 61 12.08 -0.44 8.09
CA VAL A 61 10.79 -0.93 7.59
C VAL A 61 10.36 -2.16 8.39
N GLU A 62 11.28 -3.09 8.66
CA GLU A 62 11.00 -4.27 9.49
C GLU A 62 10.61 -3.90 10.92
N LYS A 63 11.36 -2.99 11.55
CA LYS A 63 11.02 -2.46 12.88
C LYS A 63 9.65 -1.82 12.90
N TYR A 64 9.31 -1.02 11.88
CA TYR A 64 7.98 -0.43 11.76
C TYR A 64 6.88 -1.50 11.68
N MET A 65 7.04 -2.51 10.83
CA MET A 65 6.03 -3.57 10.67
C MET A 65 5.84 -4.36 11.98
N ALA A 66 6.92 -4.63 12.71
CA ALA A 66 6.87 -5.31 13.99
C ALA A 66 6.17 -4.45 15.07
N GLU A 67 6.52 -3.18 15.16
CA GLU A 67 6.03 -2.27 16.21
C GLU A 67 4.57 -1.84 16.00
N PHE A 68 4.18 -1.60 14.75
CA PHE A 68 2.84 -1.08 14.42
C PHE A 68 1.88 -2.15 13.92
N GLY A 69 2.33 -3.40 13.71
CA GLY A 69 1.53 -4.48 13.13
C GLY A 69 1.05 -4.18 11.70
N ASP A 70 1.63 -3.18 11.04
CA ASP A 70 1.22 -2.70 9.73
C ASP A 70 2.11 -3.32 8.65
N THR A 71 1.62 -4.40 8.05
CA THR A 71 2.35 -5.16 7.01
C THR A 71 2.17 -4.60 5.60
N THR A 72 1.58 -3.41 5.44
CA THR A 72 1.41 -2.76 4.12
C THR A 72 2.70 -2.71 3.30
N PRO A 73 3.88 -2.39 3.88
CA PRO A 73 5.13 -2.36 3.11
C PRO A 73 5.51 -3.75 2.53
N ALA A 74 5.33 -4.83 3.30
CA ALA A 74 5.55 -6.19 2.79
C ALA A 74 4.53 -6.58 1.71
N MET A 75 3.25 -6.20 1.90
CA MET A 75 2.20 -6.44 0.91
C MET A 75 2.46 -5.70 -0.39
N TYR A 76 3.04 -4.50 -0.34
CA TYR A 76 3.45 -3.76 -1.53
C TYR A 76 4.51 -4.54 -2.34
N TRP A 77 5.58 -5.02 -1.69
CA TRP A 77 6.59 -5.82 -2.39
C TRP A 77 6.02 -7.11 -2.96
N ALA A 78 5.18 -7.78 -2.18
CA ALA A 78 4.54 -9.01 -2.62
C ALA A 78 3.63 -8.75 -3.84
N ALA A 79 2.83 -7.68 -3.82
CA ALA A 79 2.02 -7.26 -4.96
C ALA A 79 2.88 -6.92 -6.19
N LYS A 80 3.97 -6.17 -5.99
CA LYS A 80 4.86 -5.70 -7.06
C LYS A 80 5.66 -6.83 -7.72
N HIS A 81 6.11 -7.83 -6.95
CA HIS A 81 7.07 -8.83 -7.43
C HIS A 81 6.51 -10.24 -7.55
N LEU A 82 5.47 -10.60 -6.79
CA LEU A 82 4.92 -11.97 -6.79
C LEU A 82 3.67 -12.14 -7.67
N GLN A 83 3.07 -11.05 -8.15
CA GLN A 83 1.91 -11.14 -9.04
C GLN A 83 2.30 -11.49 -10.48
N CYS A 84 2.01 -12.73 -10.88
CA CYS A 84 2.12 -13.14 -12.27
C CYS A 84 1.04 -12.45 -13.14
N ALA A 85 1.32 -12.30 -14.44
CA ALA A 85 0.41 -11.60 -15.37
C ALA A 85 -1.01 -12.19 -15.39
N THR A 86 -1.12 -13.51 -15.24
CA THR A 86 -2.39 -14.24 -15.17
C THR A 86 -3.22 -13.85 -13.94
N THR A 87 -2.59 -13.74 -12.76
CA THR A 87 -3.28 -13.31 -11.53
C THR A 87 -3.77 -11.87 -11.64
N ARG A 88 -2.99 -10.98 -12.26
CA ARG A 88 -3.42 -9.59 -12.53
C ARG A 88 -4.62 -9.52 -13.47
N GLN A 89 -4.64 -10.33 -14.53
CA GLN A 89 -5.77 -10.38 -15.46
C GLN A 89 -7.03 -10.90 -14.77
N GLN A 90 -6.93 -11.99 -14.00
CA GLN A 90 -8.06 -12.55 -13.26
C GLN A 90 -8.62 -11.57 -12.22
N ALA A 91 -7.74 -10.88 -11.47
CA ALA A 91 -8.16 -9.86 -10.51
C ALA A 91 -8.85 -8.66 -11.18
N ALA A 92 -8.41 -8.26 -12.38
CA ALA A 92 -9.07 -7.21 -13.16
C ALA A 92 -10.46 -7.66 -13.66
N LEU A 93 -10.58 -8.89 -14.17
CA LEU A 93 -11.87 -9.44 -14.61
C LEU A 93 -12.86 -9.59 -13.45
N ALA A 94 -12.39 -9.96 -12.25
CA ALA A 94 -13.23 -10.10 -11.06
C ALA A 94 -13.84 -8.78 -10.56
N GLN A 95 -13.27 -7.63 -10.94
CA GLN A 95 -13.80 -6.30 -10.59
C GLN A 95 -14.86 -5.78 -11.57
N LEU A 96 -15.02 -6.41 -12.74
CA LEU A 96 -15.98 -5.94 -13.75
C LEU A 96 -17.43 -5.87 -13.23
N PRO A 97 -17.95 -6.86 -12.49
CA PRO A 97 -19.34 -6.81 -12.02
C PRO A 97 -19.61 -5.59 -11.12
N SER A 98 -18.72 -5.29 -10.17
CA SER A 98 -18.90 -4.17 -9.25
C SER A 98 -18.78 -2.81 -9.94
N LEU A 99 -17.94 -2.71 -10.98
CA LEU A 99 -17.83 -1.51 -11.81
C LEU A 99 -19.09 -1.28 -12.65
N VAL A 100 -19.68 -2.35 -13.22
CA VAL A 100 -20.96 -2.26 -13.94
C VAL A 100 -22.07 -1.78 -13.01
N ASP A 101 -22.13 -2.28 -11.77
CA ASP A 101 -23.10 -1.84 -10.77
C ASP A 101 -22.90 -0.36 -10.35
N GLN A 102 -21.66 0.11 -10.25
CA GLN A 102 -21.38 1.53 -10.01
C GLN A 102 -21.79 2.40 -11.19
N LEU A 103 -21.46 1.98 -12.42
CA LEU A 103 -21.83 2.69 -13.64
C LEU A 103 -23.36 2.84 -13.74
N ASN A 104 -24.11 1.76 -13.52
CA ASN A 104 -25.57 1.78 -13.57
C ASN A 104 -26.18 2.75 -12.54
N ARG A 105 -25.62 2.80 -11.32
CA ARG A 105 -26.05 3.78 -10.30
C ARG A 105 -25.79 5.22 -10.73
N LEU A 106 -24.59 5.53 -11.22
CA LEU A 106 -24.25 6.87 -11.67
C LEU A 106 -25.11 7.31 -12.87
N MET A 107 -25.44 6.39 -13.80
CA MET A 107 -26.37 6.68 -14.89
C MET A 107 -27.80 6.95 -14.39
N ALA A 108 -28.26 6.22 -13.38
CA ALA A 108 -29.57 6.46 -12.77
C ALA A 108 -29.64 7.80 -12.02
N GLU A 109 -28.54 8.24 -11.42
CA GLU A 109 -28.42 9.57 -10.79
C GLU A 109 -28.36 10.69 -11.83
N ALA A 110 -27.59 10.51 -12.90
CA ALA A 110 -27.50 11.47 -14.00
C ALA A 110 -28.79 11.58 -14.83
N GLY A 111 -29.58 10.51 -14.88
CA GLY A 111 -30.87 10.45 -15.59
C GLY A 111 -32.07 10.99 -14.79
N LYS A 112 -31.89 11.38 -13.53
CA LYS A 112 -32.91 12.10 -12.73
C LYS A 112 -32.79 13.61 -12.96
N THR A 113 -33.18 14.07 -14.14
CA THR A 113 -33.68 15.45 -14.31
C THR A 113 -35.14 15.50 -13.81
N PRO A 114 -35.54 16.49 -12.99
CA PRO A 114 -36.90 16.62 -12.48
C PRO A 114 -37.94 16.82 -13.59
#